data_AF-A0A0S8AS68-F1
#
_entry.id   AF-A0A0S8AS68-F1
#
_cell.length_a   1.000
_cell.length_b   1.000
_cell.length_c   1.000
_cell.angle_alpha   90.00
_cell.angle_beta   90.00
_cell.angle_gamma   90.00
#
_symmetry.space_group_name_H-M   'P 1'
#
loop_
_entity.id
_entity.type
_entity.pdbx_description
1 polymer ?
#
loop_
_entity_poly.entity_id
_entity_poly.type
_entity_poly.pdbx_seq_one_letter_code
_entity_poly.pdbx_strand_id
1 'polypeptide(L)' 'MIEKIRDEYEMAVKKRDEIKAELESLESEKQKSHYNITITRDRLAYWEGKSEGLKFALDHLPQQ' A
#
# COMPACT_ATOMS: atom_id res chain seq x y z
N MET A 1 -11.55 -16.14 -9.90
CA MET A 1 -10.18 -15.60 -10.17
C MET A 1 -10.18 -14.09 -10.05
N ILE A 2 -11.09 -13.39 -10.75
CA ILE A 2 -11.28 -11.94 -10.63
C ILE A 2 -11.57 -11.51 -9.19
N GLU A 3 -12.45 -12.22 -8.48
CA GLU A 3 -12.74 -11.92 -7.06
C GLU A 3 -11.50 -11.98 -6.17
N LYS A 4 -10.61 -12.97 -6.37
CA LYS A 4 -9.35 -13.06 -5.61
C LYS A 4 -8.44 -11.86 -5.86
N ILE A 5 -8.36 -11.39 -7.11
CA ILE A 5 -7.56 -10.21 -7.47
C ILE A 5 -8.17 -8.95 -6.85
N ARG A 6 -9.51 -8.87 -6.79
CA ARG A 6 -10.23 -7.78 -6.12
C ARG A 6 -9.96 -7.78 -4.62
N ASP A 7 -10.09 -8.92 -3.95
CA ASP A 7 -9.81 -9.06 -2.52
C ASP A 7 -8.36 -8.68 -2.20
N GLU A 8 -7.40 -9.14 -3.02
CA GLU A 8 -5.99 -8.77 -2.88
C GLU A 8 -5.74 -7.28 -3.12
N TYR A 9 -6.45 -6.67 -4.08
CA TYR A 9 -6.35 -5.23 -4.35
C TYR A 9 -6.86 -4.42 -3.15
N GLU A 10 -8.04 -4.76 -2.63
CA GLU A 10 -8.64 -4.08 -1.48
C GLU A 10 -7.74 -4.22 -0.24
N MET A 11 -7.15 -5.40 -0.02
CA MET A 11 -6.17 -5.62 1.04
C MET A 11 -4.92 -4.75 0.84
N ALA A 12 -4.39 -4.69 -0.37
CA ALA A 12 -3.19 -3.91 -0.69
C ALA A 12 -3.43 -2.41 -0.47
N VAL A 13 -4.58 -1.90 -0.90
CA VAL A 13 -5.03 -0.52 -0.66
C VAL A 13 -5.13 -0.24 0.84
N LYS A 14 -5.79 -1.12 1.59
CA LYS A 14 -5.91 -0.96 3.05
C LYS A 14 -4.54 -0.92 3.72
N LYS A 15 -3.61 -1.81 3.34
CA LYS A 15 -2.25 -1.84 3.89
C LYS A 15 -1.44 -0.60 3.55
N ARG A 16 -1.54 -0.12 2.31
CA ARG A 16 -0.93 1.15 1.89
C ARG A 16 -1.42 2.29 2.78
N ASP A 17 -2.73 2.41 2.99
CA ASP A 17 -3.32 3.51 3.75
C ASP A 17 -2.96 3.43 5.25
N GLU A 18 -2.94 2.22 5.84
CA GLU A 18 -2.45 1.98 7.20
C GLU A 18 -0.99 2.44 7.37
N ILE A 19 -0.12 2.06 6.44
CA ILE A 19 1.32 2.40 6.49
C ILE A 19 1.56 3.87 6.21
N LYS A 20 0.75 4.49 5.34
CA LYS A 20 0.81 5.93 5.10
C LYS A 20 0.49 6.71 6.38
N ALA A 21 -0.56 6.31 7.10
CA ALA A 21 -0.88 6.91 8.40
C ALA A 21 0.22 6.67 9.45
N GLU A 22 0.83 5.48 9.47
CA GLU A 22 2.00 5.17 10.32
C GLU A 22 3.17 6.12 10.01
N LEU A 23 3.47 6.34 8.73
CA LEU A 23 4.54 7.22 8.28
C LEU A 23 4.27 8.68 8.68
N GLU A 24 3.05 9.18 8.45
CA GLU A 24 2.64 10.53 8.86
C GLU A 24 2.80 10.73 10.38
N SER A 25 2.44 9.73 11.18
CA SER A 25 2.65 9.74 12.63
C SER A 25 4.14 9.84 12.97
N LEU A 26 4.98 8.94 12.42
CA LEU A 26 6.43 8.91 12.68
C LEU A 26 7.14 10.22 12.27
N GLU A 27 6.70 10.84 11.18
CA GLU A 27 7.26 12.10 10.69
C GLU A 27 6.83 13.32 11.53
N SER A 28 5.71 13.21 12.25
CA SER A 28 5.18 14.25 13.15
C SER A 28 5.76 14.20 14.56
N GLU A 29 6.42 13.10 14.95
CA GLU A 29 7.02 12.94 16.27
C GLU A 29 8.11 13.99 16.54
N LYS A 30 8.15 14.48 17.80
CA LYS A 30 9.13 15.48 18.26
C LYS A 30 10.58 14.98 18.11
N GLN A 31 10.80 13.68 18.28
CA GLN A 31 12.08 13.02 18.03
C GLN A 31 11.90 11.98 16.92
N LYS A 32 12.32 12.33 15.71
CA LYS A 32 12.15 11.48 14.54
C LYS A 32 13.11 10.29 14.58
N SER A 33 12.58 9.08 14.51
CA SER A 33 13.38 7.88 14.26
C SER A 33 13.62 7.72 12.76
N HIS A 34 14.78 8.18 12.28
CA HIS A 34 15.14 8.07 10.86
C HIS A 34 15.11 6.62 10.34
N TYR A 35 15.53 5.67 11.18
CA TYR A 35 15.49 4.25 10.83
C TYR A 35 14.06 3.76 10.58
N ASN A 36 13.14 4.05 11.51
CA ASN A 36 11.74 3.63 11.35
C ASN A 36 11.09 4.32 10.16
N ILE A 37 11.35 5.61 9.95
CA ILE A 37 10.84 6.36 8.79
C ILE A 37 11.29 5.70 7.48
N THR A 38 12.57 5.33 7.34
CA THR A 38 13.07 4.67 6.13
C THR A 38 12.39 3.32 5.90
N ILE A 39 12.33 2.46 6.93
CA ILE A 39 11.68 1.15 6.81
C ILE A 39 10.19 1.28 6.47
N THR A 40 9.49 2.24 7.08
CA THR A 40 8.06 2.46 6.82
C THR A 40 7.84 3.02 5.41
N ARG A 41 8.75 3.86 4.88
CA ARG A 41 8.72 4.29 3.46
C ARG A 41 8.93 3.15 2.48
N ASP A 42 9.87 2.25 2.74
CA ASP A 42 10.09 1.08 1.88
C ASP A 42 8.86 0.16 1.87
N ARG A 43 8.23 -0.04 3.04
CA ARG A 43 6.96 -0.77 3.16
C ARG A 43 5.85 -0.07 2.39
N LEU A 44 5.75 1.25 2.46
CA LEU A 44 4.75 2.02 1.72
C LEU A 44 4.91 1.82 0.21
N ALA A 45 6.13 2.01 -0.31
CA ALA A 45 6.43 1.86 -1.73
C ALA A 45 6.08 0.45 -2.26
N TYR A 46 6.32 -0.59 -1.46
CA TYR A 46 5.91 -1.96 -1.80
C TYR A 46 4.39 -2.06 -1.99
N TRP A 47 3.60 -1.56 -1.03
CA TRP A 47 2.13 -1.67 -1.10
C TRP A 47 1.52 -0.75 -2.16
N GLU A 48 2.12 0.40 -2.42
CA GLU A 48 1.76 1.26 -3.56
C GLU A 48 1.90 0.50 -4.87
N GLY A 49 3.11 -0.02 -5.17
CA GLY A 49 3.35 -0.77 -6.40
C GLY A 49 2.48 -2.02 -6.54
N LYS A 50 2.24 -2.75 -5.43
CA LYS A 50 1.34 -3.90 -5.43
C LYS A 50 -0.11 -3.48 -5.74
N SER A 51 -0.61 -2.42 -5.10
CA SER A 51 -1.96 -1.92 -5.33
C SER A 51 -2.18 -1.43 -6.76
N GLU A 52 -1.18 -0.76 -7.34
CA GLU A 52 -1.22 -0.29 -8.74
C GLU A 52 -1.21 -1.46 -9.73
N GLY A 53 -0.34 -2.45 -9.52
CA GLY A 53 -0.29 -3.65 -10.37
C GLY A 53 -1.60 -4.45 -10.34
N LEU A 54 -2.21 -4.59 -9.16
CA LEU A 54 -3.50 -5.27 -9.02
C LEU A 54 -4.64 -4.47 -9.65
N LYS A 55 -4.64 -3.14 -9.48
CA LYS A 55 -5.59 -2.25 -10.16
C LYS A 55 -5.48 -2.38 -11.67
N PHE A 56 -4.26 -2.32 -12.21
CA PHE A 56 -4.01 -2.51 -13.63
C PHE A 56 -4.55 -3.85 -14.13
N ALA A 57 -4.32 -4.94 -13.38
CA ALA A 57 -4.86 -6.25 -13.71
C ALA A 57 -6.40 -6.23 -13.73
N LEU A 58 -7.06 -5.63 -12.73
CA LEU A 58 -8.51 -5.49 -12.68
C LEU A 58 -9.08 -4.69 -13.86
N ASP A 59 -8.41 -3.59 -14.23
CA ASP A 59 -8.84 -2.71 -15.32
C ASP A 59 -8.75 -3.40 -16.70
N HIS A 60 -7.89 -4.41 -16.86
CA HIS A 60 -7.64 -5.11 -18.13
C HIS A 60 -8.21 -6.53 -18.17
N LEU A 61 -8.88 -7.00 -17.12
CA LEU A 61 -9.60 -8.27 -17.16
C LEU A 61 -10.86 -8.12 -18.03
N PRO A 62 -11.13 -9.05 -18.96
CA PRO A 62 -12.34 -9.00 -19.76
C PRO A 62 -13.56 -9.07 -18.83
N GLN A 63 -14.42 -8.05 -18.90
CA GLN A 63 -15.72 -8.07 -18.24
C GLN A 63 -16.55 -9.16 -18.94
N GLN A 64 -16.75 -10.29 -18.25
CA GLN A 64 -17.70 -11.32 -18.68
C GLN A 64 -19.12 -10.89 -18.33
#